data_AF-A0AAW9W9C8-F1
#
_entry.id   AF-A0AAW9W9C8-F1
#
_cell.length_a   1.000
_cell.length_b   1.000
_cell.length_c   1.000
_cell.angle_alpha   90.00
_cell.angle_beta   90.00
_cell.angle_gamma   90.00
#
_symmetry.space_group_name_H-M   'P 1'
#
loop_
_entity.id
_entity.type
_entity.pdbx_description
1 polymer ?
#
loop_
_entity_poly.entity_id
_entity_poly.type
_entity_poly.pdbx_seq_one_letter_code
_entity_poly.pdbx_strand_id
1 'polypeptide(L)' 'VYTKITFFDRYGDILEKKVEKAKDFIFTYPEDSYTYQVSLLSAGFESLTFYHFSIKEIRSV' A
#
# COMPACT_ATOMS: atom_id res chain seq x y z
N VAL A 1 5.44 11.56 -5.98
CA VAL A 1 5.65 10.35 -5.16
C VAL A 1 4.44 9.44 -5.34
N TYR A 2 4.62 8.13 -5.41
CA TYR A 2 3.53 7.16 -5.52
C TYR A 2 3.56 6.20 -4.33
N THR A 3 2.44 5.57 -4.01
CA THR A 3 2.35 4.59 -2.92
C THR A 3 2.26 3.20 -3.51
N LYS A 4 3.10 2.28 -3.04
CA LYS A 4 3.03 0.86 -3.40
C LYS A 4 2.66 0.05 -2.17
N ILE A 5 1.65 -0.79 -2.26
CA ILE A 5 1.37 -1.84 -1.28
C ILE A 5 1.71 -3.20 -1.89
N THR A 6 2.44 -4.02 -1.13
CA THR A 6 2.81 -5.39 -1.52
C THR A 6 2.33 -6.34 -0.45
N PHE A 7 1.61 -7.38 -0.86
CA PHE A 7 1.10 -8.42 0.02
C PHE A 7 1.95 -9.67 -0.14
N PHE A 8 2.22 -10.34 0.99
CA PHE A 8 3.05 -11.53 1.05
C PHE A 8 2.29 -12.67 1.70
N ASP A 9 2.54 -13.87 1.20
CA ASP A 9 2.08 -15.10 1.85
C ASP A 9 2.91 -15.39 3.13
N ARG A 10 2.64 -16.53 3.76
CA ARG A 10 3.32 -16.95 4.99
C ARG A 10 4.80 -17.33 4.79
N TYR A 11 5.23 -17.58 3.56
CA TYR A 11 6.59 -17.97 3.21
C TYR A 11 7.43 -16.77 2.73
N GLY A 12 6.78 -15.61 2.56
CA GLY A 12 7.41 -14.39 2.09
C GLY A 12 7.32 -14.20 0.57
N ASP A 13 6.57 -15.05 -0.13
CA ASP A 13 6.33 -14.91 -1.56
C ASP A 13 5.28 -13.81 -1.81
N ILE A 14 5.44 -13.10 -2.91
CA ILE A 14 4.57 -11.97 -3.27
C ILE A 14 3.27 -12.51 -3.85
N LEU A 15 2.16 -12.18 -3.20
CA LEU A 15 0.81 -12.47 -3.70
C LEU A 15 0.32 -11.39 -4.66
N GLU A 16 0.46 -10.13 -4.27
CA GLU A 16 -0.06 -9.00 -5.04
C GLU A 16 0.77 -7.73 -4.83
N LYS A 17 0.87 -6.92 -5.88
CA LYS A 17 1.45 -5.57 -5.87
C LYS A 17 0.47 -4.57 -6.47
N LYS A 18 0.14 -3.53 -5.69
CA LYS A 18 -0.63 -2.37 -6.17
C LYS A 18 0.21 -1.12 -6.09
N VAL A 19 0.25 -0.36 -7.18
CA VAL A 19 0.91 0.95 -7.25
C VAL A 19 -0.15 2.01 -7.50
N GLU A 20 -0.32 2.88 -6.51
CA GLU A 20 -1.34 3.91 -6.49
C GLU A 20 -0.71 5.29 -6.64
N LYS A 21 -1.24 6.06 -7.60
CA LYS A 21 -0.83 7.44 -7.84
C LYS A 21 -1.67 8.45 -7.04
N ALA A 22 -2.84 8.03 -6.58
CA ALA A 22 -3.72 8.83 -5.74
C ALA A 22 -3.25 8.81 -4.27
N LYS A 23 -3.60 9.86 -3.52
CA LYS A 23 -3.32 9.93 -2.07
C LYS A 23 -4.24 9.05 -1.25
N ASP A 24 -5.49 8.94 -1.68
CA ASP A 24 -6.52 8.10 -1.07
C ASP A 24 -6.90 6.99 -2.05
N PHE A 25 -6.89 5.75 -1.58
CA PHE A 25 -7.25 4.58 -2.36
C PHE A 25 -7.77 3.48 -1.44
N ILE A 26 -8.57 2.59 -2.01
CA ILE A 26 -9.12 1.42 -1.32
C ILE A 26 -8.36 0.19 -1.79
N PHE A 27 -8.04 -0.70 -0.87
CA PHE A 27 -7.52 -2.02 -1.19
C PHE A 27 -8.22 -3.08 -0.34
N THR A 28 -8.32 -4.28 -0.89
CA THR A 28 -8.75 -5.47 -0.16
C THR A 28 -7.51 -6.19 0.33
N TYR A 29 -7.50 -6.61 1.59
CA TYR A 29 -6.46 -7.50 2.12
C TYR A 29 -6.72 -8.91 1.57
N PRO A 30 -5.87 -9.46 0.67
CA PRO A 30 -6.14 -10.75 0.05
C PRO A 30 -6.21 -11.89 1.08
N GLU A 31 -7.06 -12.89 0.84
CA GLU A 31 -7.32 -13.98 1.79
C GLU A 31 -6.06 -14.74 2.19
N ASP A 32 -5.16 -15.02 1.23
CA ASP A 32 -3.92 -15.76 1.47
C ASP A 32 -2.79 -14.92 2.11
N SER A 33 -3.04 -13.64 2.41
CA SER A 33 -2.00 -12.73 2.90
C SER A 33 -1.67 -12.96 4.37
N TYR A 34 -0.38 -13.10 4.64
CA TYR A 34 0.15 -13.18 6.00
C TYR A 34 0.73 -11.83 6.46
N THR A 35 1.42 -11.12 5.58
CA THR A 35 1.96 -9.78 5.87
C THR A 35 1.83 -8.84 4.67
N TYR A 36 2.05 -7.55 4.91
CA TYR A 36 2.08 -6.55 3.84
C TYR A 36 3.14 -5.49 4.12
N GLN A 37 3.58 -4.81 3.06
CA GLN A 37 4.50 -3.67 3.14
C GLN A 37 3.99 -2.51 2.30
N VAL A 38 3.98 -1.31 2.88
CA VAL A 38 3.70 -0.05 2.18
C VAL A 38 5.01 0.66 1.90
N SER A 39 5.20 1.15 0.68
CA SER A 39 6.40 1.84 0.21
C SER A 39 6.03 3.14 -0.50
N LEU A 40 6.80 4.22 -0.27
CA LEU A 40 6.74 5.42 -1.10
C LEU A 40 7.76 5.31 -2.22
N LEU A 41 7.30 5.47 -3.46
CA LEU A 41 8.13 5.46 -4.66
C LEU A 41 8.42 6.89 -5.10
N SER A 42 9.70 7.24 -5.23
CA SER A 42 10.12 8.51 -5.80
C SER A 42 9.73 8.60 -7.28
N ALA A 43 9.21 9.75 -7.70
CA ALA A 43 8.81 10.02 -9.08
C ALA A 43 9.26 11.43 -9.52
N GLY A 44 10.53 11.76 -9.24
CA GLY A 44 11.15 13.02 -9.65
C GLY A 44 10.63 14.27 -8.94
N PHE A 45 10.35 14.21 -7.63
CA PHE A 45 9.97 15.39 -6.86
C PHE A 45 11.21 16.20 -6.44
N GLU A 46 11.09 17.52 -6.40
CA GLU A 46 12.16 18.40 -5.89
C GLU A 46 12.22 18.39 -4.35
N SER A 47 11.07 18.48 -3.71
CA SER A 47 10.94 18.36 -2.25
C SER A 47 9.63 17.66 -1.85
N LEU A 48 9.64 17.00 -0.69
CA LEU A 48 8.48 16.32 -0.12
C LEU A 48 8.51 16.45 1.40
N THR A 49 7.50 17.09 1.97
CA THR A 49 7.21 17.02 3.41
C THR A 49 6.22 15.89 3.64
N PHE A 50 6.66 14.84 4.35
CA PHE A 50 5.82 13.71 4.71
C PHE A 50 5.38 13.82 6.17
N TYR A 51 4.07 13.87 6.40
CA TYR A 51 3.50 13.97 7.75
C TYR A 51 3.19 12.57 8.31
N HIS A 52 2.18 11.92 7.75
CA HIS A 52 1.76 10.57 8.10
C HIS A 52 0.85 10.00 7.01
N PHE A 53 0.48 8.73 7.15
CA PHE A 53 -0.65 8.13 6.46
C PHE A 53 -1.51 7.40 7.50
N SER A 54 -2.70 6.92 7.09
CA SER A 54 -3.57 6.13 7.95
C SER A 54 -4.28 5.05 7.14
N ILE A 55 -4.53 3.90 7.75
CA ILE A 55 -5.30 2.80 7.17
C ILE A 55 -6.52 2.60 8.06
N LYS A 56 -7.71 2.53 7.46
CA LYS A 56 -8.98 2.32 8.16
C LYS A 56 -9.78 1.24 7.45
N GLU A 57 -10.47 0.43 8.24
CA GLU A 57 -11.43 -0.53 7.73
C GLU A 57 -12.64 0.20 7.13
N ILE A 58 -13.16 -0.31 6.02
CA ILE A 58 -14.41 0.14 5.43
C ILE A 58 -15.46 -0.89 5.82
N ARG A 59 -16.39 -0.50 6.69
CA ARG A 59 -17.56 -1.34 6.98
C ARG A 59 -18.47 -1.32 5.75
N SER A 60 -18.68 -2.49 5.14
CA SER A 60 -19.80 -2.65 4.23
C SER A 60 -21.07 -2.72 5.09
N VAL A 61 -22.01 -1.81 4.83
CA VAL A 61 -23.35 -1.81 5.45
C VAL A 61 -24.11 -3.05 4.99
#